data_AF-A0A9P1MJI5-F1
#
_entry.id   AF-A0A9P1MJI5-F1
#
_cell.length_a   1.000
_cell.length_b   1.000
_cell.length_c   1.000
_cell.angle_alpha   90.00
_cell.angle_beta   90.00
_cell.angle_gamma   90.00
#
_symmetry.space_group_name_H-M   'P 1'
#
loop_
_entity.id
_entity.type
_entity.pdbx_description
1 polymer ?
#
loop_
_entity_poly.entity_id
_entity_poly.type
_entity_poly.pdbx_seq_one_letter_code
_entity_poly.pdbx_strand_id
1 'polypeptide(L)'
;MMFSLIIIGSIISLVHLTAANYTSFVDVDTNQIGLTNDKGRICIALAFKVGVFNLNIKESNNFIPFDLLSDETIIGGRCSKDFKTDPILTAIIVHESRKRKLKFYFGTKNVYVKQIEELRWQLRKVVYTESYEDRSASFESDNSSVIISSPLNQKYICKDQVNITLHSEGFEDVIVSMSPDIDFQPYGPKSNAYLCERTRKRTLRESFENKATVFSGVVLGLASVGSIVGHSIRRHLHPVRKEIYQNLAGN
;
A
#
# COMPACT_ATOMS: atom_id res chain seq x y z
N MET A 1 28.25 -58.68 17.28
CA MET A 1 27.45 -57.62 17.92
C MET A 1 28.21 -56.32 17.72
N MET A 2 28.15 -55.61 16.59
CA MET A 2 27.00 -55.01 15.90
C MET A 2 26.17 -54.12 16.83
N PHE A 3 26.51 -52.84 16.86
CA PHE A 3 25.57 -51.73 16.87
C PHE A 3 26.21 -50.54 16.14
N SER A 4 25.70 -50.27 14.94
CA SER A 4 25.91 -49.04 14.18
C SER A 4 25.32 -47.85 14.92
N LEU A 5 26.00 -46.70 14.88
CA LEU A 5 25.32 -45.42 14.91
C LEU A 5 25.74 -44.61 13.69
N ILE A 6 24.81 -44.51 12.75
CA ILE A 6 24.87 -43.69 11.55
C ILE A 6 24.51 -42.27 12.01
N ILE A 7 25.47 -41.35 12.04
CA ILE A 7 25.16 -39.91 12.13
C ILE A 7 25.11 -39.39 10.70
N ILE A 8 23.87 -39.25 10.24
CA ILE A 8 23.50 -38.66 8.94
C ILE A 8 23.95 -37.20 8.96
N GLY A 9 24.77 -36.84 7.96
CA GLY A 9 25.25 -35.49 7.76
C GLY A 9 24.10 -34.54 7.41
N SER A 10 23.96 -33.48 8.21
CA SER A 10 23.38 -32.23 7.74
C SER A 10 24.51 -31.36 7.20
N ILE A 11 24.63 -31.33 5.88
CA ILE A 11 25.46 -30.35 5.17
C ILE A 11 24.74 -29.01 5.31
N ILE A 12 25.10 -28.24 6.33
CA ILE A 12 24.79 -26.81 6.38
C ILE A 12 25.68 -26.17 5.31
N SER A 13 25.12 -25.87 4.15
CA SER A 13 25.78 -25.03 3.14
C SER A 13 25.91 -23.61 3.68
N LEU A 14 26.94 -23.39 4.50
CA LEU A 14 27.34 -22.07 4.96
C LEU A 14 28.08 -21.38 3.81
N VAL A 15 27.34 -20.79 2.88
CA VAL A 15 27.92 -19.88 1.88
C VAL A 15 28.48 -18.68 2.65
N HIS A 16 29.81 -18.60 2.73
CA HIS A 16 30.54 -17.47 3.29
C HIS A 16 30.35 -16.25 2.37
N LEU A 17 29.23 -15.54 2.57
CA LEU A 17 28.98 -14.24 1.99
C LEU A 17 29.65 -13.18 2.88
N THR A 18 30.53 -12.38 2.27
CA THR A 18 31.12 -11.16 2.83
C THR A 18 30.16 -10.45 3.79
N ALA A 19 30.57 -10.29 5.06
CA ALA A 19 29.86 -9.68 6.19
C ALA A 19 28.65 -8.83 5.81
N ALA A 20 27.52 -9.49 5.57
CA ALA A 20 26.24 -8.82 5.40
C ALA A 20 25.75 -8.47 6.80
N ASN A 21 25.43 -7.19 7.06
CA ASN A 21 24.88 -6.76 8.35
C ASN A 21 23.41 -7.20 8.56
N TYR A 22 23.03 -8.34 7.98
CA TYR A 22 21.68 -8.86 8.02
C TYR A 22 21.66 -10.36 7.73
N THR A 23 20.60 -11.01 8.20
CA THR A 23 20.22 -12.36 7.75
C THR A 23 18.78 -12.32 7.24
N SER A 24 18.46 -13.07 6.19
CA SER A 24 17.09 -13.18 5.69
C SER A 24 16.34 -14.31 6.40
N PHE A 25 15.02 -14.19 6.45
CA PHE A 25 14.15 -15.24 6.96
C PHE A 25 12.87 -15.32 6.12
N VAL A 26 12.28 -16.51 6.13
CA VAL A 26 10.97 -16.83 5.57
C VAL A 26 10.24 -17.61 6.65
N ASP A 27 9.06 -17.15 7.02
CA ASP A 27 8.16 -17.78 7.98
C ASP A 27 6.88 -18.18 7.25
N VAL A 28 6.73 -19.48 7.03
CA VAL A 28 5.62 -20.08 6.28
C VAL A 28 4.32 -20.06 7.09
N ASP A 29 4.40 -20.14 8.42
CA ASP A 29 3.23 -20.16 9.29
C ASP A 29 2.55 -18.79 9.33
N THR A 30 3.36 -17.72 9.34
CA THR A 30 2.85 -16.34 9.34
C THR A 30 2.81 -15.69 7.95
N ASN A 31 3.22 -16.42 6.90
CA ASN A 31 3.40 -15.90 5.53
C ASN A 31 4.27 -14.63 5.48
N GLN A 32 5.30 -14.55 6.32
CA GLN A 32 6.18 -13.39 6.43
C GLN A 32 7.55 -13.66 5.82
N ILE A 33 8.06 -12.66 5.11
CA ILE A 33 9.44 -12.63 4.66
C ILE A 33 10.12 -11.39 5.21
N GLY A 34 11.43 -11.46 5.43
CA GLY A 34 12.10 -10.31 5.99
C GLY A 34 13.59 -10.45 6.18
N LEU A 35 14.13 -9.44 6.86
CA LEU A 35 15.53 -9.36 7.25
C LEU A 35 15.62 -9.13 8.76
N THR A 36 16.59 -9.78 9.39
CA THR A 36 17.02 -9.47 10.75
C THR A 36 18.38 -8.77 10.72
N ASN A 37 18.66 -7.96 11.74
CA ASN A 37 19.95 -7.30 11.90
C ASN A 37 21.01 -8.21 12.55
N ASP A 38 22.22 -7.69 12.74
CA ASP A 38 23.35 -8.37 13.40
C ASP A 38 23.05 -8.89 14.82
N LYS A 39 22.01 -8.35 15.46
CA LYS A 39 21.55 -8.74 16.80
C LYS A 39 20.43 -9.78 16.75
N GLY A 40 20.10 -10.32 15.58
CA GLY A 40 19.01 -11.28 15.37
C GLY A 40 17.61 -10.67 15.52
N ARG A 41 17.47 -9.34 15.54
CA ARG A 41 16.15 -8.68 15.64
C ARG A 41 15.61 -8.38 14.26
N ILE A 42 14.32 -8.66 14.05
CA ILE A 42 13.61 -8.31 12.82
C ILE A 42 13.76 -6.80 12.55
N CYS A 43 14.24 -6.46 11.36
CA CYS A 43 14.39 -5.07 10.90
C CYS A 43 13.43 -4.74 9.76
N ILE A 44 13.11 -5.73 8.91
CA ILE A 44 12.10 -5.66 7.86
C ILE A 44 11.26 -6.92 7.97
N ALA A 45 9.94 -6.81 7.98
CA ALA A 45 9.00 -7.91 7.84
C ALA A 45 7.88 -7.49 6.89
N LEU A 46 7.64 -8.27 5.86
CA LEU A 46 6.55 -8.07 4.90
C LEU A 46 5.76 -9.37 4.74
N ALA A 47 4.44 -9.28 4.71
CA ALA A 47 3.53 -10.38 4.37
C ALA A 47 2.62 -9.93 3.25
N PHE A 48 2.72 -10.56 2.08
CA PHE A 48 1.87 -10.33 0.92
C PHE A 48 2.16 -11.37 -0.16
N LYS A 49 1.20 -11.61 -1.06
CA LYS A 49 1.46 -12.34 -2.30
C LYS A 49 1.70 -11.37 -3.44
N VAL A 50 2.65 -11.66 -4.31
CA VAL A 50 3.00 -10.80 -5.43
C VAL A 50 2.93 -11.55 -6.75
N GLY A 51 2.43 -10.85 -7.76
CA GLY A 51 2.43 -11.31 -9.14
C GLY A 51 2.84 -10.18 -10.08
N VAL A 52 3.43 -10.53 -11.21
CA VAL A 52 3.93 -9.58 -12.19
C VAL A 52 3.17 -9.81 -13.50
N PHE A 53 2.47 -8.78 -13.98
CA PHE A 53 1.84 -8.78 -15.30
C PHE A 53 2.77 -8.08 -16.28
N ASN A 54 3.30 -8.82 -17.25
CA ASN A 54 4.21 -8.28 -18.25
C ASN A 54 3.47 -8.04 -19.58
N LEU A 55 3.15 -6.78 -19.88
CA LEU A 55 2.37 -6.44 -21.08
C LEU A 55 3.12 -6.68 -22.40
N ASN A 56 4.45 -6.80 -22.35
CA ASN A 56 5.28 -7.12 -23.51
C ASN A 56 5.07 -8.58 -24.00
N ILE A 57 4.46 -9.46 -23.21
CA ILE A 57 4.16 -10.84 -23.58
C ILE A 57 2.80 -10.85 -24.28
N LYS A 58 2.79 -11.09 -25.60
CA LYS A 58 1.58 -11.09 -26.45
C LYS A 58 0.72 -12.36 -26.33
N GLU A 59 0.95 -13.17 -25.30
CA GLU A 59 0.21 -14.41 -25.05
C GLU A 59 -1.01 -14.15 -24.16
N SER A 60 -1.97 -15.07 -24.15
CA SER A 60 -3.17 -14.96 -23.31
C SER A 60 -2.89 -14.99 -21.81
N ASN A 61 -1.70 -15.46 -21.40
CA ASN A 61 -1.27 -15.49 -20.02
C ASN A 61 0.00 -14.65 -19.82
N ASN A 62 -0.18 -13.35 -19.61
CA ASN A 62 0.89 -12.41 -19.30
C ASN A 62 1.22 -12.32 -17.79
N PHE A 63 0.61 -13.20 -16.98
CA PHE A 63 0.79 -13.24 -15.54
C PHE A 63 1.93 -14.17 -15.13
N ILE A 64 2.88 -13.63 -14.39
CA ILE A 64 4.03 -14.32 -13.84
C ILE A 64 3.86 -14.38 -12.32
N PRO A 65 3.57 -15.57 -11.73
CA PRO A 65 3.51 -15.70 -10.29
C PRO A 65 4.91 -15.48 -9.69
N PHE A 66 4.96 -14.79 -8.56
CA PHE A 66 6.21 -14.51 -7.85
C PHE A 66 6.04 -14.95 -6.41
N ASP A 67 6.32 -16.23 -6.15
CA ASP A 67 6.13 -16.83 -4.84
C ASP A 67 7.29 -16.49 -3.90
N LEU A 68 7.03 -15.57 -2.98
CA LEU A 68 8.02 -15.11 -2.01
C LEU A 68 8.36 -16.15 -0.94
N LEU A 69 7.52 -17.16 -0.74
CA LEU A 69 7.66 -18.18 0.29
C LEU A 69 8.35 -19.46 -0.24
N SER A 70 8.56 -19.55 -1.56
CA SER A 70 9.26 -20.67 -2.18
C SER A 70 10.73 -20.70 -1.76
N ASP A 71 11.26 -21.91 -1.55
CA ASP A 71 12.68 -22.15 -1.27
C ASP A 71 13.61 -21.70 -2.42
N GLU A 72 13.07 -21.54 -3.63
CA GLU A 72 13.79 -21.02 -4.80
C GLU A 72 13.98 -19.50 -4.74
N THR A 73 13.27 -18.81 -3.84
CA THR A 73 13.32 -17.36 -3.69
C THR A 73 14.43 -16.94 -2.74
N ILE A 74 15.43 -16.24 -3.28
CA ILE A 74 16.52 -15.67 -2.49
C ILE A 74 16.11 -14.27 -2.01
N ILE A 75 15.87 -14.17 -0.70
CA ILE A 75 15.63 -12.89 -0.02
C ILE A 75 16.95 -12.28 0.45
N GLY A 76 17.16 -11.01 0.14
CA GLY A 76 18.29 -10.22 0.62
C GLY A 76 17.95 -8.73 0.74
N GLY A 77 18.94 -7.91 1.07
CA GLY A 77 18.71 -6.46 1.14
C GLY A 77 19.61 -5.72 2.12
N ARG A 78 19.02 -4.80 2.88
CA ARG A 78 19.72 -3.96 3.86
C ARG A 78 18.75 -3.44 4.93
N CYS A 79 19.10 -3.65 6.20
CA CYS A 79 18.42 -3.02 7.33
C CYS A 79 18.77 -1.53 7.47
N SER A 80 17.85 -0.75 8.03
CA SER A 80 18.17 0.61 8.48
C SER A 80 18.96 0.58 9.80
N LYS A 81 20.05 1.36 9.90
CA LYS A 81 20.83 1.43 11.15
C LYS A 81 20.20 2.36 12.20
N ASP A 82 19.64 3.49 11.77
CA ASP A 82 19.05 4.51 12.67
C ASP A 82 18.00 5.39 11.95
N PHE A 83 17.14 4.80 11.11
CA PHE A 83 16.19 5.53 10.23
C PHE A 83 16.82 6.45 9.17
N LYS A 84 18.13 6.75 9.28
CA LYS A 84 18.90 7.57 8.33
C LYS A 84 19.17 6.87 7.01
N THR A 85 19.30 5.55 7.05
CA THR A 85 19.57 4.74 5.86
C THR A 85 18.28 4.08 5.40
N ASP A 86 17.99 4.22 4.12
CA ASP A 86 16.84 3.62 3.46
C ASP A 86 16.94 2.09 3.49
N PRO A 87 16.00 1.38 4.15
CA PRO A 87 15.94 -0.07 4.10
C PRO A 87 15.58 -0.53 2.69
N ILE A 88 16.19 -1.63 2.27
CA ILE A 88 15.94 -2.23 0.95
C ILE A 88 15.63 -3.70 1.18
N LEU A 89 14.55 -4.18 0.60
CA LEU A 89 14.29 -5.61 0.48
C LEU A 89 14.42 -6.02 -0.99
N THR A 90 15.05 -7.15 -1.24
CA THR A 90 15.27 -7.70 -2.56
C THR A 90 14.84 -9.16 -2.56
N ALA A 91 13.98 -9.54 -3.49
CA ALA A 91 13.62 -10.92 -3.75
C ALA A 91 14.12 -11.31 -5.14
N ILE A 92 14.79 -12.45 -5.26
CA ILE A 92 15.35 -12.96 -6.51
C ILE A 92 14.81 -14.36 -6.73
N ILE A 93 14.25 -14.61 -7.90
CA ILE A 93 13.79 -15.93 -8.34
C ILE A 93 14.55 -16.29 -9.60
N VAL A 94 15.04 -17.53 -9.67
CA VAL A 94 15.68 -18.08 -10.87
C VAL A 94 14.86 -19.26 -11.34
N HIS A 95 14.24 -19.14 -12.51
CA HIS A 95 13.43 -20.20 -13.11
C HIS A 95 13.80 -20.34 -14.59
N GLU A 96 14.10 -21.55 -15.06
CA GLU A 96 14.40 -21.84 -16.47
C GLU A 96 15.42 -20.87 -17.09
N SER A 97 16.55 -20.65 -16.41
CA SER A 97 17.62 -19.73 -16.84
C SER A 97 17.25 -18.24 -16.89
N ARG A 98 16.02 -17.86 -16.51
CA ARG A 98 15.61 -16.46 -16.32
C ARG A 98 15.76 -16.09 -14.86
N LYS A 99 16.49 -15.01 -14.61
CA LYS A 99 16.65 -14.40 -13.30
C LYS A 99 15.73 -13.20 -13.19
N ARG A 100 14.75 -13.28 -12.31
CA ARG A 100 13.81 -12.20 -12.00
C ARG A 100 14.15 -11.63 -10.64
N LYS A 101 14.13 -10.31 -10.53
CA LYS A 101 14.50 -9.59 -9.31
C LYS A 101 13.50 -8.50 -9.02
N LEU A 102 12.90 -8.53 -7.84
CA LEU A 102 12.09 -7.45 -7.29
C LEU A 102 12.85 -6.76 -6.16
N LYS A 103 12.92 -5.43 -6.21
CA LYS A 103 13.50 -4.61 -5.16
C LYS A 103 12.48 -3.60 -4.65
N PHE A 104 12.34 -3.53 -3.34
CA PHE A 104 11.51 -2.57 -2.63
C PHE A 104 12.41 -1.60 -1.88
N TYR A 105 12.30 -0.32 -2.23
CA TYR A 105 13.05 0.76 -1.60
C TYR A 105 12.15 1.51 -0.62
N PHE A 106 12.51 1.45 0.65
CA PHE A 106 11.81 2.17 1.72
C PHE A 106 12.61 3.40 2.10
N GLY A 107 11.93 4.45 2.55
CA GLY A 107 12.59 5.61 3.14
C GLY A 107 11.67 6.35 4.09
N THR A 108 12.21 7.31 4.82
CA THR A 108 11.43 8.15 5.73
C THR A 108 11.26 9.56 5.19
N LYS A 109 10.09 10.17 5.43
CA LYS A 109 9.81 11.55 5.06
C LYS A 109 8.88 12.19 6.10
N ASN A 110 9.17 13.44 6.48
CA ASN A 110 8.24 14.24 7.27
C ASN A 110 7.07 14.68 6.36
N VAL A 111 5.85 14.42 6.82
CA VAL A 111 4.63 14.78 6.12
C VAL A 111 3.78 15.63 7.06
N TYR A 112 3.27 16.76 6.56
CA TYR A 112 2.32 17.58 7.31
C TYR A 112 0.93 16.95 7.22
N VAL A 113 0.41 16.46 8.35
CA VAL A 113 -0.92 15.88 8.45
C VAL A 113 -1.68 16.66 9.52
N LYS A 114 -2.78 17.31 9.13
CA LYS A 114 -3.64 18.10 10.06
C LYS A 114 -2.85 19.11 10.92
N GLN A 115 -1.95 19.87 10.28
CA GLN A 115 -1.13 20.91 10.92
C GLN A 115 -0.04 20.40 11.89
N ILE A 116 0.23 19.09 11.92
CA ILE A 116 1.32 18.50 12.70
C ILE A 116 2.28 17.80 11.73
N GLU A 117 3.59 17.98 11.95
CA GLU A 117 4.61 17.20 11.26
C GLU A 117 4.66 15.78 11.82
N GLU A 118 4.44 14.80 10.95
CA GLU A 118 4.52 13.39 11.30
C GLU A 118 5.61 12.72 10.44
N LEU A 119 6.56 12.06 11.10
CA LEU A 119 7.57 11.24 10.43
C LEU A 119 6.92 9.93 9.95
N ARG A 120 6.87 9.75 8.63
CA ARG A 120 6.27 8.58 7.99
C ARG A 120 7.33 7.80 7.21
N TRP A 121 7.23 6.47 7.24
CA TRP A 121 7.93 5.66 6.26
C TRP A 121 7.10 5.53 4.98
N GLN A 122 7.80 5.40 3.84
CA GLN A 122 7.21 5.33 2.51
C GLN A 122 7.90 4.25 1.69
N LEU A 123 7.12 3.49 0.91
CA LEU A 123 7.64 2.73 -0.22
C LEU A 123 7.91 3.73 -1.36
N ARG A 124 9.18 4.07 -1.55
CA ARG A 124 9.62 5.12 -2.47
C ARG A 124 9.65 4.63 -3.91
N LYS A 125 10.14 3.40 -4.10
CA LYS A 125 10.41 2.87 -5.43
C LYS A 125 10.32 1.35 -5.41
N VAL A 126 9.77 0.78 -6.47
CA VAL A 126 9.84 -0.63 -6.79
C VAL A 126 10.59 -0.79 -8.09
N VAL A 127 11.53 -1.73 -8.13
CA VAL A 127 12.29 -2.06 -9.34
C VAL A 127 12.13 -3.53 -9.64
N TYR A 128 11.67 -3.83 -10.84
CA TYR A 128 11.64 -5.17 -11.40
C TYR A 128 12.74 -5.29 -12.45
N THR A 129 13.57 -6.32 -12.35
CA THR A 129 14.59 -6.62 -13.34
C THR A 129 14.43 -8.06 -13.79
N GLU A 130 14.37 -8.28 -15.10
CA GLU A 130 14.40 -9.61 -15.70
C GLU A 130 15.70 -9.73 -16.50
N SER A 131 16.45 -10.80 -16.26
CA SER A 131 17.72 -11.08 -16.92
C SER A 131 17.69 -12.48 -17.49
N TYR A 132 18.16 -12.61 -18.72
CA TYR A 132 18.26 -13.86 -19.44
C TYR A 132 19.56 -13.83 -20.24
N GLU A 133 20.44 -14.80 -19.99
CA GLU A 133 21.81 -14.81 -20.52
C GLU A 133 22.53 -13.48 -20.20
N ASP A 134 23.02 -12.78 -21.22
CA ASP A 134 23.73 -11.50 -21.09
C ASP A 134 22.82 -10.26 -21.25
N ARG A 135 21.50 -10.45 -21.37
CA ARG A 135 20.54 -9.36 -21.56
C ARG A 135 19.74 -9.13 -20.28
N SER A 136 19.54 -7.86 -19.92
CA SER A 136 18.70 -7.46 -18.79
C SER A 136 17.80 -6.29 -19.15
N ALA A 137 16.52 -6.40 -18.81
CA ALA A 137 15.57 -5.28 -18.83
C ALA A 137 15.21 -4.90 -17.40
N SER A 138 15.15 -3.59 -17.12
CA SER A 138 14.85 -3.05 -15.79
C SER A 138 13.69 -2.07 -15.88
N PHE A 139 12.65 -2.33 -15.09
CA PHE A 139 11.43 -1.56 -15.02
C PHE A 139 11.34 -0.91 -13.64
N GLU A 140 10.99 0.37 -13.61
CA GLU A 140 11.01 1.18 -12.41
C GLU A 140 9.67 1.88 -12.20
N SER A 141 9.21 1.95 -10.94
CA SER A 141 8.02 2.74 -10.61
C SER A 141 8.32 4.23 -10.71
N ASP A 142 7.34 5.01 -11.16
CA ASP A 142 7.44 6.46 -11.17
C ASP A 142 7.73 7.05 -9.78
N ASN A 143 8.68 7.97 -9.72
CA ASN A 143 9.02 8.70 -8.49
C ASN A 143 7.97 9.76 -8.10
N SER A 144 6.93 9.95 -8.91
CA SER A 144 5.96 11.04 -8.78
C SER A 144 4.87 10.77 -7.74
N SER A 145 4.63 9.52 -7.35
CA SER A 145 3.57 9.16 -6.41
C SER A 145 4.08 8.28 -5.27
N VAL A 146 3.62 8.59 -4.05
CA VAL A 146 3.90 7.75 -2.87
C VAL A 146 3.05 6.49 -2.99
N ILE A 147 3.70 5.35 -3.23
CA ILE A 147 3.01 4.07 -3.47
C ILE A 147 2.28 3.62 -2.20
N ILE A 148 3.00 3.53 -1.09
CA ILE A 148 2.51 3.15 0.24
C ILE A 148 3.18 4.05 1.28
N SER A 149 2.44 4.51 2.29
CA SER A 149 3.01 5.23 3.43
C SER A 149 2.28 4.93 4.73
N SER A 150 3.01 5.03 5.84
CA SER A 150 2.50 4.82 7.20
C SER A 150 3.36 5.57 8.22
N PRO A 151 2.81 5.95 9.39
CA PRO A 151 3.60 6.48 10.50
C PRO A 151 4.78 5.59 10.85
N LEU A 152 5.93 6.20 11.21
CA LEU A 152 7.18 5.46 11.43
C LEU A 152 7.04 4.31 12.45
N ASN A 153 6.25 4.55 13.50
CA ASN A 153 6.05 3.63 14.61
C ASN A 153 4.87 2.67 14.42
N GLN A 154 4.35 2.53 13.20
CA GLN A 154 3.19 1.69 12.91
C GLN A 154 3.47 0.76 11.73
N LYS A 155 2.99 -0.48 11.84
CA LYS A 155 2.93 -1.40 10.71
C LYS A 155 1.79 -1.02 9.79
N TYR A 156 1.95 -1.20 8.49
CA TYR A 156 0.91 -0.88 7.51
C TYR A 156 0.13 -2.13 7.18
N ILE A 157 -1.20 -2.08 7.33
CA ILE A 157 -2.10 -3.17 6.93
C ILE A 157 -3.03 -2.67 5.83
N CYS A 158 -3.16 -3.43 4.75
CA CYS A 158 -4.13 -3.19 3.68
C CYS A 158 -4.80 -4.49 3.25
N LYS A 159 -6.13 -4.47 3.17
CA LYS A 159 -6.96 -5.61 2.73
C LYS A 159 -7.41 -5.50 1.28
N ASP A 160 -6.98 -4.44 0.60
CA ASP A 160 -7.24 -4.25 -0.81
C ASP A 160 -5.98 -4.56 -1.63
N GLN A 161 -6.19 -5.02 -2.86
CA GLN A 161 -5.11 -5.24 -3.82
C GLN A 161 -4.43 -3.91 -4.18
N VAL A 162 -3.10 -3.93 -4.30
CA VAL A 162 -2.30 -2.78 -4.70
C VAL A 162 -1.56 -3.10 -5.99
N ASN A 163 -1.83 -2.33 -7.04
CA ASN A 163 -1.17 -2.46 -8.34
C ASN A 163 -0.19 -1.30 -8.54
N ILE A 164 1.03 -1.61 -8.95
CA ILE A 164 2.12 -0.66 -9.18
C ILE A 164 2.58 -0.81 -10.61
N THR A 165 2.40 0.23 -11.42
CA THR A 165 2.92 0.27 -12.79
C THR A 165 4.40 0.61 -12.77
N LEU A 166 5.18 -0.13 -13.55
CA LEU A 166 6.62 0.05 -13.71
C LEU A 166 6.91 0.35 -15.18
N HIS A 167 7.75 1.35 -15.41
CA HIS A 167 8.12 1.84 -16.73
C HIS A 167 9.56 1.48 -17.07
N SER A 168 9.83 1.25 -18.36
CA SER A 168 11.18 1.10 -18.90
C SER A 168 11.27 1.79 -20.25
N GLU A 169 12.42 2.35 -20.58
CA GLU A 169 12.67 2.88 -21.91
C GLU A 169 12.68 1.72 -22.92
N GLY A 170 11.91 1.86 -24.01
CA GLY A 170 11.87 0.89 -25.11
C GLY A 170 11.02 -0.37 -24.89
N PHE A 171 10.30 -0.48 -23.77
CA PHE A 171 9.37 -1.58 -23.48
C PHE A 171 8.01 -1.05 -23.03
N GLU A 172 6.97 -1.85 -23.20
CA GLU A 172 5.67 -1.59 -22.57
C GLU A 172 5.74 -1.78 -21.05
N ASP A 173 4.80 -1.17 -20.34
CA ASP A 173 4.76 -1.15 -18.89
C ASP A 173 4.56 -2.55 -18.29
N VAL A 174 5.10 -2.75 -17.09
CA VAL A 174 4.92 -3.97 -16.30
C VAL A 174 4.16 -3.63 -15.03
N ILE A 175 3.15 -4.41 -14.68
CA ILE A 175 2.33 -4.16 -13.47
C ILE A 175 2.70 -5.18 -12.40
N VAL A 176 3.23 -4.69 -11.27
CA VAL A 176 3.42 -5.50 -10.07
C VAL A 176 2.16 -5.41 -9.23
N SER A 177 1.51 -6.56 -9.02
CA SER A 177 0.29 -6.67 -8.24
C SER A 177 0.56 -7.34 -6.90
N MET A 178 0.22 -6.64 -5.82
CA MET A 178 0.25 -7.14 -4.45
C MET A 178 -1.16 -7.53 -4.05
N SER A 179 -1.37 -8.82 -3.76
CA SER A 179 -2.67 -9.34 -3.33
C SER A 179 -2.88 -9.10 -1.83
N PRO A 180 -4.13 -8.93 -1.37
CA PRO A 180 -4.45 -8.86 0.05
C PRO A 180 -4.23 -10.23 0.74
N ASP A 181 -3.97 -10.30 2.04
CA ASP A 181 -3.73 -9.25 3.04
C ASP A 181 -2.27 -8.76 3.01
N ILE A 182 -2.06 -7.44 2.95
CA ILE A 182 -0.73 -6.82 2.87
C ILE A 182 -0.35 -6.29 4.26
N ASP A 183 0.72 -6.81 4.86
CA ASP A 183 1.31 -6.31 6.11
C ASP A 183 2.78 -5.89 5.90
N PHE A 184 3.09 -4.61 6.06
CA PHE A 184 4.41 -4.04 5.81
C PHE A 184 5.01 -3.41 7.07
N GLN A 185 6.23 -3.82 7.41
CA GLN A 185 6.98 -3.31 8.54
C GLN A 185 8.48 -3.16 8.22
N PRO A 186 8.90 -2.05 7.57
CA PRO A 186 10.28 -1.88 7.10
C PRO A 186 11.27 -1.33 8.15
N TYR A 187 10.81 -0.98 9.36
CA TYR A 187 11.63 -0.38 10.43
C TYR A 187 11.49 -1.11 11.78
N GLY A 188 11.53 -2.44 11.74
CA GLY A 188 11.50 -3.33 12.90
C GLY A 188 10.13 -3.46 13.56
N PRO A 189 10.00 -4.35 14.56
CA PRO A 189 8.72 -4.65 15.20
C PRO A 189 8.17 -3.44 15.96
N LYS A 190 6.86 -3.22 15.80
CA LYS A 190 6.06 -2.14 16.38
C LYS A 190 4.70 -2.69 16.75
N SER A 191 4.16 -2.22 17.87
CA SER A 191 2.90 -2.70 18.46
C SER A 191 1.64 -2.19 17.76
N ASN A 192 1.72 -1.06 17.06
CA ASN A 192 0.56 -0.37 16.53
C ASN A 192 0.41 -0.61 15.03
N ALA A 193 -0.84 -0.72 14.56
CA ALA A 193 -1.19 -0.91 13.16
C ALA A 193 -1.84 0.34 12.56
N TYR A 194 -1.40 0.71 11.36
CA TYR A 194 -2.00 1.71 10.49
C TYR A 194 -2.78 0.99 9.40
N LEU A 195 -4.10 1.19 9.37
CA LEU A 195 -4.94 0.68 8.31
C LEU A 195 -4.89 1.62 7.10
N CYS A 196 -4.62 1.08 5.92
CA CYS A 196 -4.58 1.87 4.68
C CYS A 196 -5.92 2.57 4.44
N GLU A 197 -5.88 3.78 3.85
CA GLU A 197 -7.09 4.58 3.63
C GLU A 197 -8.10 3.89 2.70
N ARG A 198 -7.61 3.10 1.73
CA ARG A 198 -8.46 2.29 0.84
C ARG A 198 -9.30 1.27 1.61
N THR A 199 -8.70 0.59 2.58
CA THR A 199 -9.39 -0.40 3.42
C THR A 199 -10.19 0.26 4.52
N ARG A 200 -9.73 1.43 5.00
CA ARG A 200 -10.50 2.34 5.83
C ARG A 200 -11.59 3.03 4.99
N LYS A 201 -12.41 2.25 4.29
CA LYS A 201 -13.65 2.72 3.69
C LYS A 201 -14.44 3.37 4.83
N ARG A 202 -14.63 4.70 4.76
CA ARG A 202 -15.57 5.38 5.64
C ARG A 202 -16.90 4.66 5.48
N THR A 203 -17.45 4.17 6.60
CA THR A 203 -18.83 3.70 6.55
C THR A 203 -19.71 4.89 6.14
N LEU A 204 -20.80 4.66 5.39
CA LEU A 204 -21.72 5.73 5.00
C LEU A 204 -22.14 6.60 6.20
N ARG A 205 -22.24 5.99 7.38
CA ARG A 205 -22.51 6.65 8.66
C ARG A 205 -21.45 7.68 9.07
N GLU A 206 -20.15 7.40 8.94
CA GLU A 206 -19.09 8.39 9.19
C GLU A 206 -19.12 9.56 8.19
N SER A 207 -19.56 9.32 6.95
CA SER A 207 -19.76 10.38 5.96
C SER A 207 -20.99 11.26 6.26
N PHE A 208 -22.03 10.69 6.88
CA PHE A 208 -23.20 11.44 7.36
C PHE A 208 -22.93 12.21 8.66
N GLU A 209 -22.05 11.71 9.53
CA GLU A 209 -21.59 12.42 10.75
C GLU A 209 -20.56 13.53 10.44
N ASN A 210 -20.11 13.66 9.19
CA ASN A 210 -19.23 14.74 8.80
C ASN A 210 -19.94 16.10 8.97
N LYS A 211 -19.34 17.01 9.74
CA LYS A 211 -19.91 18.32 10.08
C LYS A 211 -20.34 19.12 8.85
N ALA A 212 -19.65 18.96 7.73
CA ALA A 212 -19.98 19.61 6.46
C ALA A 212 -21.31 19.10 5.87
N THR A 213 -21.60 17.80 5.98
CA THR A 213 -22.85 17.18 5.50
C THR A 213 -24.04 17.56 6.38
N VAL A 214 -23.83 17.60 7.70
CA VAL A 214 -24.87 18.08 8.63
C VAL A 214 -25.16 19.56 8.39
N PHE A 215 -24.12 20.37 8.22
CA PHE A 215 -24.27 21.79 7.94
C PHE A 215 -24.97 22.05 6.61
N SER A 216 -24.61 21.33 5.54
CA SER A 216 -25.30 21.46 4.25
C SER A 216 -26.77 21.05 4.35
N GLY A 217 -27.08 19.98 5.10
CA GLY A 217 -28.46 19.56 5.37
C GLY A 217 -29.27 20.63 6.11
N VAL A 218 -28.71 21.25 7.14
CA VAL A 218 -29.38 22.33 7.90
C VAL A 218 -29.60 23.56 7.02
N VAL A 219 -28.60 23.99 6.25
CA VAL A 219 -28.71 25.15 5.35
C VAL A 219 -29.76 24.91 4.27
N LEU A 220 -29.78 23.72 3.65
CA LEU A 220 -30.80 23.35 2.67
C LEU A 220 -32.21 23.27 3.30
N GLY A 221 -32.31 22.77 4.53
CA GLY A 221 -33.57 22.73 5.27
C GLY A 221 -34.11 24.14 5.55
N LEU A 222 -33.28 25.05 6.05
CA LEU A 222 -33.68 26.42 6.32
C LEU A 222 -33.99 27.21 5.04
N ALA A 223 -33.19 27.03 3.99
CA ALA A 223 -33.41 27.68 2.70
C ALA A 223 -34.72 27.21 2.04
N SER A 224 -35.01 25.90 2.08
CA SER A 224 -36.25 25.36 1.51
C SER A 224 -37.48 25.86 2.26
N VAL A 225 -37.51 25.77 3.59
CA VAL A 225 -38.62 26.29 4.41
C VAL A 225 -38.76 27.81 4.24
N GLY A 226 -37.65 28.55 4.27
CA GLY A 226 -37.65 30.00 4.06
C GLY A 226 -38.20 30.39 2.69
N SER A 227 -37.86 29.64 1.64
CA SER A 227 -38.38 29.88 0.29
C SER A 227 -39.88 29.62 0.18
N ILE A 228 -40.38 28.54 0.81
CA ILE A 228 -41.81 28.17 0.76
C ILE A 228 -42.64 29.17 1.54
N VAL A 229 -42.23 29.47 2.77
CA VAL A 229 -42.93 30.44 3.64
C VAL A 229 -42.86 31.84 3.04
N GLY A 230 -41.67 32.27 2.59
CA GLY A 230 -41.49 33.58 1.95
C GLY A 230 -42.31 33.74 0.68
N HIS A 231 -42.37 32.72 -0.18
CA HIS A 231 -43.20 32.74 -1.38
C HIS A 231 -44.71 32.72 -1.06
N SER A 232 -45.12 31.97 -0.05
CA SER A 232 -46.52 31.93 0.40
C SER A 232 -46.98 33.28 0.95
N ILE A 233 -46.16 33.91 1.81
CA ILE A 233 -46.43 35.26 2.35
C ILE A 233 -46.47 36.30 1.22
N ARG A 234 -45.51 36.26 0.28
CA ARG A 234 -45.49 37.16 -0.87
C ARG A 234 -46.76 37.04 -1.71
N ARG A 235 -47.29 35.83 -1.92
CA ARG A 235 -48.56 35.61 -2.63
C ARG A 235 -49.76 36.15 -1.85
N HIS A 236 -49.78 36.04 -0.52
CA HIS A 236 -50.88 36.57 0.29
C HIS A 236 -50.87 38.09 0.43
N LEU A 237 -49.71 38.73 0.43
CA LEU A 237 -49.58 40.20 0.56
C LEU A 237 -49.62 40.94 -0.78
N HIS A 238 -49.84 40.25 -1.90
CA HIS A 238 -49.89 40.88 -3.22
C HIS A 238 -51.06 41.90 -3.29
N PRO A 239 -50.80 43.18 -3.62
CA PRO A 239 -51.79 44.27 -3.51
C PRO A 239 -53.05 44.03 -4.34
N VAL A 240 -52.91 43.37 -5.50
CA VAL A 240 -54.02 42.99 -6.38
C VAL A 240 -55.08 42.10 -5.69
N ARG A 241 -54.71 41.25 -4.72
CA ARG A 241 -55.71 40.46 -3.96
C ARG A 241 -56.38 41.31 -2.87
N LYS A 242 -55.68 42.26 -2.25
CA LYS A 242 -56.27 43.15 -1.25
C LYS A 242 -57.37 44.03 -1.84
N GLU A 243 -57.19 44.54 -3.07
CA GLU A 243 -58.23 45.28 -3.79
C GLU A 243 -59.48 44.42 -4.07
N ILE A 244 -59.30 43.16 -4.48
CA ILE A 244 -60.43 42.23 -4.73
C ILE A 244 -61.21 41.94 -3.43
N TYR A 245 -60.54 41.76 -2.28
CA TYR A 245 -61.21 41.56 -1.00
C TYR A 245 -61.88 42.82 -0.46
N GLN A 246 -61.31 44.01 -0.69
CA GLN A 246 -61.94 45.28 -0.32
C GLN A 246 -63.18 45.58 -1.17
N ASN A 247 -63.15 45.24 -2.46
CA ASN A 247 -64.30 45.39 -3.35
C ASN A 247 -65.43 44.37 -3.07
N LEU A 248 -65.13 43.20 -2.52
CA LEU A 248 -66.13 42.21 -2.09
C LEU A 248 -66.72 42.49 -0.70
N ALA A 249 -65.98 43.19 0.19
CA ALA A 249 -66.44 43.56 1.53
C ALA A 249 -67.19 44.91 1.58
N GLY A 250 -67.25 45.63 0.46
CA GLY A 250 -67.85 46.96 0.32
C GLY A 250 -69.21 46.98 -0.40
N ASN A 251 -69.99 45.91 -0.32
CA ASN A 251 -71.40 45.86 -0.74
C ASN A 251 -72.25 45.27 0.40
#